data_AF-A0A3A5VGZ8-F1
#
_entry.id   AF-A0A3A5VGZ8-F1
#
_cell.length_a   1.000
_cell.length_b   1.000
_cell.length_c   1.000
_cell.angle_alpha   90.00
_cell.angle_beta   90.00
_cell.angle_gamma   90.00
#
_symmetry.space_group_name_H-M   'P 1'
#
loop_
_entity.id
_entity.type
_entity.pdbx_description
1 polymer ?
#
loop_
_entity_poly.entity_id
_entity_poly.type
_entity_poly.pdbx_seq_one_letter_code
_entity_poly.pdbx_strand_id
1 'polypeptide(L)'
;MGEGGKVLFVHHPSRGWEIPGGHVEGGETPKEALSRELKEETGLEGQFMGWNTEYYPKGWVGHVVVNPTREVHWTVEDSKVTEVRWWDRTPPVISWTPEEFEELSVLFADR
;
A
#
# COMPACT_ATOMS: atom_id res chain seq x y z
N MET A 1 -2.29 -7.19 -12.59
CA MET A 1 -1.43 -6.00 -12.78
C MET A 1 -0.85 -6.08 -14.17
N GLY A 2 -1.01 -5.06 -15.01
CA GLY A 2 -0.36 -5.03 -16.33
C GLY A 2 1.17 -5.11 -16.24
N GLU A 3 1.82 -5.46 -17.34
CA GLU A 3 3.28 -5.48 -17.59
C GLU A 3 4.22 -5.98 -16.45
N GLY A 4 3.74 -6.83 -15.54
CA GLY A 4 4.58 -7.47 -14.51
C GLY A 4 4.87 -6.62 -13.26
N GLY A 5 4.11 -5.55 -13.03
CA GLY A 5 4.17 -4.77 -11.78
C GLY A 5 3.81 -5.62 -10.55
N LYS A 6 4.37 -5.26 -9.39
CA LYS A 6 4.00 -5.82 -8.07
C LYS A 6 3.52 -4.70 -7.15
N VAL A 7 2.51 -4.97 -6.34
CA VAL A 7 1.99 -4.03 -5.32
C VAL A 7 2.24 -4.61 -3.93
N LEU A 8 2.55 -3.73 -2.99
CA LEU A 8 2.86 -4.07 -1.62
C LEU A 8 1.59 -4.05 -0.77
N PHE A 9 1.38 -5.11 0.02
CA PHE A 9 0.30 -5.21 0.99
C PHE A 9 0.83 -5.55 2.38
N VAL A 10 0.07 -5.13 3.39
CA VAL A 10 0.25 -5.55 4.78
C VAL A 10 -0.90 -6.44 5.22
N HIS A 11 -0.61 -7.38 6.12
CA HIS A 11 -1.60 -8.29 6.69
C HIS A 11 -1.88 -7.92 8.14
N HIS A 12 -3.10 -7.47 8.40
CA HIS A 12 -3.59 -7.19 9.74
C HIS A 12 -4.20 -8.45 10.38
N PRO A 13 -3.93 -8.76 11.67
CA PRO A 13 -4.42 -9.98 12.33
C PRO A 13 -5.93 -10.22 12.22
N SER A 14 -6.72 -9.13 12.23
CA SER A 14 -8.18 -9.18 12.20
C SER A 14 -8.83 -8.70 10.90
N ARG A 15 -8.12 -7.92 10.08
CA ARG A 15 -8.66 -7.28 8.85
C ARG A 15 -8.15 -7.95 7.56
N GLY A 16 -7.19 -8.86 7.66
CA GLY A 16 -6.61 -9.51 6.50
C GLY A 16 -5.68 -8.58 5.72
N TRP A 17 -5.57 -8.81 4.40
CA TRP A 17 -4.70 -8.04 3.52
C TRP A 17 -5.29 -6.68 3.16
N GLU A 18 -4.50 -5.63 3.33
CA GLU A 18 -4.83 -4.26 2.95
C GLU A 18 -3.60 -3.48 2.45
N ILE A 19 -3.85 -2.36 1.77
CA ILE A 19 -2.79 -1.43 1.35
C ILE A 19 -2.21 -0.78 2.62
N PRO A 20 -0.88 -0.59 2.73
CA PRO A 20 -0.28 0.09 3.87
C PRO A 20 -0.88 1.49 4.05
N GLY A 21 -1.19 1.86 5.28
CA GLY A 21 -1.75 3.17 5.56
C GLY A 21 -2.47 3.30 6.90
N GLY A 22 -2.59 4.55 7.32
CA GLY A 22 -3.17 4.91 8.61
C GLY A 22 -3.76 6.32 8.62
N HIS A 23 -3.88 6.88 9.82
CA HIS A 23 -4.44 8.21 10.01
C HIS A 23 -3.36 9.27 9.96
N VAL A 24 -3.75 10.49 9.57
CA VAL A 24 -2.92 11.67 9.72
C VAL A 24 -2.94 12.07 11.21
N GLU A 25 -1.77 12.12 11.84
CA GLU A 25 -1.55 12.45 13.24
C GLU A 25 -0.82 13.79 13.41
N GLY A 26 -1.01 14.46 14.55
CA GLY A 26 -0.07 15.49 15.03
C GLY A 26 0.21 16.68 14.10
N GLY A 27 -0.74 17.12 13.26
CA GLY A 27 -0.53 18.24 12.34
C GLY A 27 0.37 17.91 11.14
N GLU A 28 0.66 16.63 10.91
CA GLU A 28 1.38 16.18 9.71
C GLU A 28 0.54 16.39 8.44
N THR A 29 1.21 16.50 7.31
CA THR A 29 0.57 16.51 5.99
C THR A 29 0.23 15.07 5.56
N PRO A 30 -0.76 14.85 4.68
CA PRO A 30 -1.06 13.51 4.17
C PRO A 30 0.15 12.80 3.55
N LYS A 31 1.09 13.56 2.97
CA LYS A 31 2.32 13.00 2.40
C LYS A 31 3.28 12.52 3.49
N GLU A 32 3.41 13.27 4.58
CA GLU A 32 4.22 12.88 5.74
C GLU A 32 3.64 11.63 6.41
N ALA A 33 2.32 11.60 6.63
CA ALA A 33 1.61 10.43 7.13
C ALA A 33 1.89 9.21 6.25
N LEU A 34 1.73 9.35 4.93
CA LEU A 34 1.97 8.26 3.97
C LEU A 34 3.42 7.73 4.03
N SER A 35 4.42 8.62 4.12
CA SER A 35 5.82 8.19 4.24
C SER A 35 6.11 7.52 5.59
N ARG A 36 5.51 8.01 6.68
CA ARG A 36 5.64 7.43 8.02
C ARG A 36 5.02 6.03 8.08
N GLU A 37 3.75 5.90 7.68
CA GLU A 37 3.00 4.63 7.69
C GLU A 37 3.69 3.58 6.81
N LEU A 38 4.14 3.96 5.60
CA LEU A 38 4.91 3.04 4.74
C LEU A 38 6.14 2.50 5.48
N LYS A 39 6.86 3.35 6.20
CA LYS A 39 8.07 2.95 6.92
C LYS A 39 7.76 2.10 8.15
N GLU A 40 6.73 2.45 8.91
CA GLU A 40 6.32 1.73 10.13
C GLU A 40 5.78 0.33 9.77
N GLU A 41 4.89 0.26 8.79
CA GLU A 41 4.20 -0.98 8.44
C GLU A 41 4.99 -1.89 7.50
N THR A 42 5.96 -1.35 6.75
CA THR A 42 6.70 -2.13 5.75
C THR A 42 8.22 -2.07 5.90
N GLY A 43 8.76 -1.13 6.67
CA GLY A 43 10.19 -0.89 6.76
C GLY A 43 10.80 -0.26 5.50
N LEU A 44 9.99 0.09 4.49
CA LEU A 44 10.45 0.66 3.24
C LEU A 44 10.33 2.18 3.20
N GLU A 45 11.19 2.78 2.40
CA GLU A 45 11.11 4.18 2.01
C GLU A 45 11.05 4.26 0.49
N GLY A 46 10.24 5.18 -0.03
CA GLY A 46 9.99 5.28 -1.47
C GLY A 46 9.75 6.70 -1.95
N GLN A 47 9.75 6.83 -3.26
CA GLN A 47 9.47 8.08 -3.95
C GLN A 47 7.98 8.21 -4.20
N PHE A 48 7.38 9.25 -3.65
CA PHE A 48 6.00 9.62 -3.93
C PHE A 48 5.86 10.12 -5.38
N MET A 49 4.98 9.49 -6.15
CA MET A 49 4.74 9.78 -7.56
C MET A 49 3.50 10.64 -7.79
N GLY A 50 2.49 10.55 -6.91
CA GLY A 50 1.28 11.33 -7.04
C GLY A 50 0.13 10.80 -6.18
N TRP A 51 -0.89 11.63 -6.03
CA TRP A 51 -2.15 11.24 -5.40
C TRP A 51 -3.09 10.63 -6.43
N ASN A 52 -3.73 9.53 -6.06
CA ASN A 52 -4.95 9.06 -6.68
C ASN A 52 -6.11 9.49 -5.79
N THR A 53 -6.86 10.50 -6.25
CA THR A 53 -8.01 11.08 -5.54
C THR A 53 -9.34 10.56 -6.06
N GLU A 54 -9.34 9.73 -7.10
CA GLU A 54 -10.57 9.24 -7.75
C GLU A 54 -11.18 8.06 -6.97
N TYR A 55 -10.35 7.35 -6.20
CA TYR A 55 -10.70 6.05 -5.65
C TYR A 55 -11.25 6.07 -4.21
N TYR A 56 -10.93 7.09 -3.42
CA TYR A 56 -11.29 7.15 -2.01
C TYR A 56 -11.94 8.50 -1.66
N PRO A 57 -13.29 8.62 -1.70
CA PRO A 57 -13.97 9.89 -1.47
C PRO A 57 -13.81 10.42 -0.03
N LYS A 58 -13.22 9.63 0.88
CA LYS A 58 -12.99 9.97 2.28
C LYS A 58 -11.52 9.99 2.68
N GLY A 59 -10.58 9.93 1.74
CA GLY A 59 -9.15 9.85 2.06
C GLY A 59 -8.23 10.13 0.87
N TRP A 60 -6.95 9.77 1.03
CA TRP A 60 -5.93 9.93 0.01
C TRP A 60 -5.24 8.59 -0.25
N VAL A 61 -5.15 8.19 -1.52
CA VAL A 61 -4.32 7.06 -1.93
C VAL A 61 -3.10 7.64 -2.65
N GLY A 62 -1.90 7.38 -2.13
CA GLY A 62 -0.68 7.85 -2.77
C GLY A 62 0.03 6.73 -3.51
N HIS A 63 0.48 7.00 -4.74
CA HIS A 63 1.38 6.10 -5.45
C HIS A 63 2.80 6.34 -4.96
N VAL A 64 3.42 5.30 -4.40
CA VAL A 64 4.82 5.31 -3.98
C VAL A 64 5.57 4.21 -4.69
N VAL A 65 6.69 4.57 -5.32
CA VAL A 65 7.63 3.62 -5.91
C VAL A 65 8.79 3.44 -4.95
N VAL A 66 9.04 2.21 -4.54
CA VAL A 66 10.14 1.83 -3.64
C VAL A 66 11.25 1.13 -4.44
N ASN A 67 12.46 1.09 -3.86
CA ASN A 67 13.53 0.30 -4.45
C ASN A 67 13.17 -1.19 -4.45
N PRO A 68 13.58 -1.95 -5.48
CA PRO A 68 13.32 -3.38 -5.53
C PRO A 68 13.89 -4.10 -4.30
N THR A 69 13.03 -4.85 -3.61
CA THR A 69 13.45 -5.72 -2.51
C THR A 69 13.83 -7.10 -3.04
N ARG A 70 14.76 -7.78 -2.38
CA ARG A 70 15.05 -9.20 -2.67
C ARG A 70 13.97 -10.12 -2.14
N GLU A 71 13.36 -9.73 -1.03
CA GLU A 71 12.33 -10.50 -0.35
C GLU A 71 10.96 -10.20 -0.95
N VAL A 72 10.19 -11.26 -1.19
CA VAL A 72 8.80 -11.17 -1.66
C VAL A 72 7.84 -10.93 -0.49
N HIS A 73 8.18 -11.41 0.70
CA HIS A 73 7.43 -11.14 1.93
C HIS A 73 8.37 -11.13 3.13
N TRP A 74 8.01 -10.37 4.16
CA TRP A 74 8.77 -10.22 5.40
C TRP A 74 7.85 -9.81 6.56
N THR A 75 8.42 -9.71 7.75
CA THR A 75 7.72 -9.25 8.97
C THR A 75 8.34 -7.95 9.46
N VAL A 76 7.53 -7.10 10.07
CA VAL A 76 7.98 -5.84 10.70
C VAL A 76 7.66 -5.84 12.19
N GLU A 77 8.36 -5.01 12.95
CA GLU A 77 8.09 -4.78 14.37
C GLU A 77 6.92 -3.79 14.55
N ASP A 78 5.74 -4.13 14.03
CA ASP A 78 4.51 -3.36 14.19
C ASP A 78 3.39 -4.24 14.77
N SER A 79 2.72 -3.76 15.82
CA SER A 79 1.65 -4.50 16.50
C SER A 79 0.38 -4.74 15.65
N LYS A 80 0.20 -3.95 14.59
CA LYS A 80 -0.93 -3.99 13.65
C LYS A 80 -0.60 -4.83 12.41
N VAL A 81 0.68 -5.07 12.10
CA VAL A 81 1.10 -5.78 10.89
C VAL A 81 1.79 -7.09 11.23
N THR A 82 1.24 -8.19 10.72
CA THR A 82 1.79 -9.54 10.91
C THR A 82 2.68 -10.00 9.77
N GLU A 83 2.44 -9.49 8.56
CA GLU A 83 3.19 -9.84 7.36
C GLU A 83 3.09 -8.70 6.34
N VAL A 84 4.17 -8.50 5.60
CA VAL A 84 4.27 -7.59 4.46
C VAL A 84 4.59 -8.43 3.24
N ARG A 85 3.93 -8.20 2.11
CA ARG A 85 4.11 -9.02 0.91
C ARG A 85 3.89 -8.25 -0.38
N TRP A 86 4.78 -8.49 -1.34
CA TRP A 86 4.59 -8.14 -2.74
C TRP A 86 3.65 -9.13 -3.43
N TRP A 87 2.63 -8.58 -4.04
CA TRP A 87 1.65 -9.32 -4.82
C TRP A 87 1.78 -8.98 -6.30
N ASP A 88 1.73 -9.99 -7.17
CA ASP A 88 1.64 -9.86 -8.63
C ASP A 88 0.19 -9.94 -9.13
N ARG A 89 -0.74 -10.28 -8.25
CA ARG A 89 -2.19 -10.41 -8.47
C ARG A 89 -2.96 -9.94 -7.26
N THR A 90 -4.26 -9.72 -7.40
CA THR A 90 -5.13 -9.31 -6.29
C THR A 90 -5.03 -10.26 -5.10
N PRO A 91 -4.65 -9.79 -3.90
CA PRO A 91 -4.74 -10.58 -2.68
C PRO A 91 -6.21 -10.87 -2.32
N PRO A 92 -6.49 -11.82 -1.42
CA PRO A 92 -7.81 -11.97 -0.81
C PRO A 92 -8.04 -10.80 0.17
N VAL A 93 -8.38 -9.64 -0.40
CA VAL A 93 -8.71 -8.41 0.31
C VAL A 93 -10.09 -8.54 0.97
N ILE A 94 -10.19 -8.14 2.23
CA ILE A 94 -11.45 -8.20 2.99
C ILE A 94 -12.21 -6.87 2.88
N SER A 95 -11.48 -5.75 2.84
CA SER A 95 -12.03 -4.39 2.82
C SER A 95 -12.15 -3.78 1.42
N TRP A 96 -11.52 -4.39 0.42
CA TRP A 96 -11.52 -3.92 -0.97
C TRP A 96 -12.14 -4.99 -1.85
N THR A 97 -12.91 -4.63 -2.87
CA THR A 97 -13.35 -5.62 -3.86
C THR A 97 -12.22 -5.94 -4.83
N PRO A 98 -12.22 -7.13 -5.45
CA PRO A 98 -11.23 -7.46 -6.48
C PRO A 98 -11.23 -6.48 -7.66
N GLU A 99 -12.42 -5.96 -8.02
CA GLU A 99 -12.58 -4.93 -9.04
C GLU A 99 -11.89 -3.63 -8.63
N GLU A 100 -12.04 -3.24 -7.35
CA GLU A 100 -11.39 -2.05 -6.82
C GLU A 100 -9.87 -2.10 -6.93
N PHE A 101 -9.33 -3.29 -6.74
CA PHE A 101 -7.90 -3.52 -6.87
C PHE A 101 -7.42 -3.56 -8.33
N GLU A 102 -8.19 -4.17 -9.22
CA GLU A 102 -7.81 -4.29 -10.63
C GLU A 102 -7.75 -2.91 -11.29
N GLU A 103 -8.73 -2.04 -11.02
CA GLU A 103 -8.73 -0.64 -11.49
C GLU A 103 -7.52 0.16 -10.98
N LEU A 104 -7.16 0.01 -9.69
CA LEU A 104 -5.93 0.59 -9.15
C LEU A 104 -4.69 0.08 -9.89
N SER A 105 -4.62 -1.22 -10.17
CA SER A 105 -3.47 -1.82 -10.84
C SER A 105 -3.31 -1.36 -12.30
N VAL A 106 -4.41 -1.06 -12.99
CA VAL A 106 -4.40 -0.48 -14.34
C VAL A 106 -3.93 0.97 -14.28
N LEU A 107 -4.42 1.76 -13.33
CA LEU A 107 -4.00 3.15 -13.14
C LEU A 107 -2.50 3.28 -12.83
N PHE A 108 -1.89 2.30 -12.16
CA PHE A 108 -0.45 2.29 -11.90
C PHE A 108 0.38 1.70 -13.03
N ALA A 109 -0.21 0.96 -13.97
CA ALA A 109 0.50 0.35 -15.09
C ALA A 109 0.70 1.30 -16.28
N ASP A 110 -0.12 2.35 -16.42
CA ASP A 110 -0.11 3.28 -17.56
C ASP A 110 0.83 4.49 -17.40
N ARG A 111 1.81 4.46 -16.47
CA ARG A 111 2.68 5.61 -16.16
C ARG A 111 4.16 5.29 -16.00
#